data_AF-A0A6J0UY19-F1
#
_entry.id   AF-A0A6J0UY19-F1
#
_cell.length_a   1.000
_cell.length_b   1.000
_cell.length_c   1.000
_cell.angle_alpha   90.00
_cell.angle_beta   90.00
_cell.angle_gamma   90.00
#
_symmetry.space_group_name_H-M   'P 1'
#
loop_
_entity.id
_entity.type
_entity.pdbx_description
1 polymer ?
#
loop_
_entity_poly.entity_id
_entity_poly.type
_entity_poly.pdbx_seq_one_letter_code
_entity_poly.pdbx_strand_id
1 'polypeptide(L)'
;RSGNASYHFNVVCYLLTIGLDMEEGKEGGTWLGISKKGKMAALTNYMQPKIDKDAKGRGALVTNFLTSDVDSYSYLKKVALEGHLYNGFNLIAADLNTTKGDVIYYYGNKGDPEPVFLNPGVYGLSNSLLDTPWKKLQYGKQLFRDVIKRSPDLAKEELVQELIKVMNNQEPQLPDPAIEDQGKDYIIPILSKYAAVCVRCPDYGTRTNTVILIDAEGHVTFTERTMLNADVDQWKTSTYQFKLQT
;
A
#
# COMPACT_ATOMS: atom_id res chain seq x y z
N ARG A 1 25.43 -37.33 2.73
CA ARG A 1 25.48 -36.00 2.07
C ARG A 1 24.12 -35.37 2.21
N SER A 2 23.90 -34.68 3.33
CA SER A 2 22.67 -33.95 3.65
C SER A 2 22.69 -32.63 2.86
N GLY A 3 21.80 -32.52 1.87
CA GLY A 3 21.56 -31.27 1.16
C GLY A 3 20.73 -30.35 2.06
N ASN A 4 21.35 -29.29 2.56
CA ASN A 4 20.64 -28.14 3.11
C ASN A 4 19.82 -27.50 1.99
N ALA A 5 18.51 -27.73 1.99
CA ALA A 5 17.58 -26.90 1.25
C ALA A 5 17.44 -25.56 1.99
N SER A 6 18.30 -24.61 1.67
CA SER A 6 18.11 -23.22 2.06
C SER A 6 16.97 -22.65 1.22
N TYR A 7 15.76 -22.61 1.77
CA TYR A 7 14.63 -21.93 1.16
C TYR A 7 14.93 -20.42 1.12
N HIS A 8 15.33 -19.90 -0.04
CA HIS A 8 15.37 -18.47 -0.30
C HIS A 8 13.94 -18.01 -0.60
N PHE A 9 13.22 -17.64 0.46
CA PHE A 9 11.93 -16.98 0.35
C PHE A 9 12.13 -15.54 -0.14
N ASN A 10 12.04 -15.31 -1.45
CA ASN A 10 11.80 -13.97 -2.00
C ASN A 10 10.32 -13.63 -1.76
N VAL A 11 9.92 -13.41 -0.50
CA VAL A 11 8.57 -12.95 -0.19
C VAL A 11 8.52 -11.47 -0.48
N VAL A 12 7.91 -11.11 -1.61
CA VAL A 12 7.50 -9.72 -1.83
C VAL A 12 6.19 -9.53 -1.09
N CYS A 13 6.28 -8.99 0.13
CA CYS A 13 5.12 -8.69 0.95
C CYS A 13 4.70 -7.23 0.74
N TYR A 14 3.55 -7.03 0.10
CA TYR A 14 2.94 -5.71 0.02
C TYR A 14 1.90 -5.58 1.13
N LEU A 15 2.17 -4.65 2.05
CA LEU A 15 1.32 -4.32 3.19
C LEU A 15 0.61 -3.00 2.90
N LEU A 16 -0.68 -3.04 2.64
CA LEU A 16 -1.43 -1.86 2.19
C LEU A 16 -2.78 -1.78 2.90
N THR A 17 -3.06 -0.63 3.52
CA THR A 17 -4.38 -0.31 4.10
C THR A 17 -5.19 0.42 3.05
N ILE A 18 -5.86 -0.34 2.18
CA ILE A 18 -6.43 0.21 0.96
C ILE A 18 -7.79 -0.46 0.67
N GLY A 19 -8.80 0.31 0.25
CA GLY A 19 -10.18 -0.16 0.00
C GLY A 19 -10.75 0.31 -1.35
N LEU A 20 -12.05 0.12 -1.56
CA LEU A 20 -12.77 0.67 -2.72
C LEU A 20 -13.16 2.12 -2.47
N ASP A 21 -13.18 2.95 -3.52
CA ASP A 21 -13.76 4.29 -3.42
C ASP A 21 -15.29 4.17 -3.36
N MET A 22 -15.85 4.58 -2.22
CA MET A 22 -17.29 4.54 -1.91
C MET A 22 -17.87 5.95 -1.81
N GLU A 23 -17.12 6.98 -2.21
CA GLU A 23 -17.62 8.35 -2.29
C GLU A 23 -18.63 8.47 -3.45
N GLU A 24 -19.79 9.05 -3.16
CA GLU A 24 -20.89 9.20 -4.14
C GLU A 24 -20.41 10.01 -5.36
N GLY A 25 -20.53 9.43 -6.56
CA GLY A 25 -20.02 9.99 -7.83
C GLY A 25 -18.57 9.64 -8.18
N LYS A 26 -17.86 8.87 -7.33
CA LYS A 26 -16.51 8.33 -7.60
C LYS A 26 -16.44 6.81 -7.45
N GLU A 27 -17.59 6.14 -7.46
CA GLU A 27 -17.69 4.70 -7.26
C GLU A 27 -17.01 3.92 -8.39
N GLY A 28 -16.49 2.72 -8.06
CA GLY A 28 -15.87 1.81 -9.03
C GLY A 28 -14.36 1.98 -9.20
N GLY A 29 -13.77 2.99 -8.55
CA GLY A 29 -12.33 3.08 -8.38
C GLY A 29 -11.79 2.03 -7.40
N THR A 30 -10.73 1.33 -7.79
CA THR A 30 -9.94 0.52 -6.84
C THR A 30 -8.68 1.26 -6.48
N TRP A 31 -8.24 1.09 -5.24
CA TRP A 31 -7.03 1.69 -4.75
C TRP A 31 -5.88 0.66 -4.68
N LEU A 32 -6.18 -0.64 -4.77
CA LEU A 32 -5.20 -1.73 -4.80
C LEU A 32 -5.71 -2.85 -5.70
N GLY A 33 -4.83 -3.42 -6.51
CA GLY A 33 -5.12 -4.68 -7.18
C GLY A 33 -3.89 -5.35 -7.75
N ILE A 34 -4.05 -6.63 -8.07
CA ILE A 34 -3.08 -7.46 -8.75
C ILE A 34 -3.79 -8.32 -9.79
N SER A 35 -3.21 -8.43 -10.98
CA SER A 35 -3.72 -9.24 -12.08
C SER A 35 -2.95 -10.55 -12.20
N LYS A 36 -3.58 -11.57 -12.81
CA LYS A 36 -2.88 -12.84 -13.14
C LYS A 36 -1.72 -12.64 -14.12
N LYS A 37 -1.72 -11.53 -14.88
CA LYS A 37 -0.63 -11.14 -15.80
C LYS A 37 0.57 -10.48 -15.10
N GLY A 38 0.61 -10.45 -13.77
CA GLY A 38 1.73 -9.86 -13.01
C GLY A 38 1.68 -8.35 -12.85
N LYS A 39 0.66 -7.65 -13.36
CA LYS A 39 0.49 -6.22 -13.04
C LYS A 39 -0.09 -6.05 -11.65
N MET A 40 0.55 -5.22 -10.83
CA MET A 40 0.05 -4.80 -9.53
C MET A 40 0.14 -3.27 -9.40
N ALA A 41 -0.86 -2.64 -8.81
CA ALA A 41 -0.79 -1.22 -8.48
C ALA A 41 -1.50 -0.89 -7.18
N ALA A 42 -1.01 0.17 -6.53
CA ALA A 42 -1.50 0.66 -5.24
C ALA A 42 -1.50 2.18 -5.21
N LEU A 43 -2.59 2.78 -4.74
CA LEU A 43 -2.78 4.21 -4.64
C LEU A 43 -2.97 4.63 -3.18
N THR A 44 -2.28 5.67 -2.74
CA THR A 44 -2.56 6.35 -1.47
C THR A 44 -2.87 7.81 -1.70
N ASN A 45 -3.57 8.43 -0.76
CA ASN A 45 -3.74 9.88 -0.75
C ASN A 45 -2.39 10.56 -0.48
N TYR A 46 -2.33 11.86 -0.73
CA TYR A 46 -1.35 12.75 -0.11
C TYR A 46 -2.12 13.76 0.76
N MET A 47 -1.70 13.93 2.02
CA MET A 47 -2.28 14.88 2.95
C MET A 47 -1.88 16.29 2.50
N GLN A 48 -2.88 17.06 2.04
CA GLN A 48 -2.68 18.43 1.56
C GLN A 48 -3.79 19.35 2.06
N PRO A 49 -3.45 20.56 2.53
CA PRO A 49 -4.39 21.43 3.23
C PRO A 49 -5.53 21.95 2.36
N LYS A 50 -5.28 22.11 1.06
CA LYS A 50 -6.28 22.56 0.08
C LYS A 50 -6.65 21.40 -0.84
N ILE A 51 -7.94 21.11 -0.93
CA ILE A 51 -8.51 20.15 -1.87
C ILE A 51 -9.17 20.93 -2.99
N ASP A 52 -8.80 20.60 -4.23
CA ASP A 52 -9.48 21.10 -5.42
C ASP A 52 -10.71 20.23 -5.68
N LYS A 53 -11.90 20.84 -5.71
CA LYS A 53 -13.16 20.13 -5.89
C LYS A 53 -13.38 19.73 -7.36
N ASP A 54 -12.72 20.41 -8.29
CA ASP A 54 -12.87 20.20 -9.73
C ASP A 54 -11.77 19.26 -10.29
N ALA A 55 -10.85 18.81 -9.44
CA ALA A 55 -9.80 17.87 -9.82
C ALA A 55 -10.36 16.50 -10.23
N LYS A 56 -9.68 15.85 -11.19
CA LYS A 56 -10.03 14.50 -11.65
C LYS A 56 -10.02 13.49 -10.50
N GLY A 57 -10.95 12.54 -10.55
CA GLY A 57 -10.96 11.36 -9.68
C GLY A 57 -9.77 10.43 -9.95
N ARG A 58 -9.21 9.83 -8.90
CA ARG A 58 -8.00 8.99 -8.99
C ARG A 58 -8.30 7.50 -9.08
N GLY A 59 -9.54 7.10 -8.81
CA GLY A 59 -9.95 5.70 -8.70
C GLY A 59 -9.69 4.82 -9.93
N ALA A 60 -9.66 5.42 -11.13
CA ALA A 60 -9.36 4.70 -12.36
C ALA A 60 -7.86 4.42 -12.56
N LEU A 61 -6.95 5.11 -11.86
CA LEU A 61 -5.50 5.00 -12.10
C LEU A 61 -4.97 3.58 -11.86
N VAL A 62 -5.51 2.87 -10.86
CA VAL A 62 -5.12 1.48 -10.58
C VAL A 62 -5.73 0.54 -11.62
N THR A 63 -7.05 0.61 -11.85
CA THR A 63 -7.75 -0.24 -12.83
C THR A 63 -7.19 -0.10 -14.24
N ASN A 64 -6.87 1.13 -14.67
CA ASN A 64 -6.29 1.41 -15.98
C ASN A 64 -4.90 0.77 -16.14
N PHE A 65 -4.07 0.77 -15.08
CA PHE A 65 -2.78 0.08 -15.13
C PHE A 65 -2.98 -1.43 -15.28
N LEU A 66 -3.82 -2.02 -14.40
CA LEU A 66 -4.04 -3.47 -14.33
C LEU A 66 -4.62 -4.07 -15.61
N THR A 67 -5.37 -3.28 -16.39
CA THR A 67 -5.98 -3.71 -17.66
C THR A 67 -5.19 -3.29 -18.90
N SER A 68 -4.17 -2.45 -18.76
CA SER A 68 -3.29 -2.06 -19.86
C SER A 68 -2.21 -3.11 -20.13
N ASP A 69 -1.58 -3.01 -21.31
CA ASP A 69 -0.36 -3.74 -21.64
C ASP A 69 0.90 -2.86 -21.52
N VAL A 70 0.78 -1.66 -20.93
CA VAL A 70 1.88 -0.69 -20.77
C VAL A 70 2.70 -1.03 -19.51
N ASP A 71 4.04 -1.01 -19.60
CA ASP A 71 4.91 -1.23 -18.45
C ASP A 71 4.78 -0.13 -17.38
N SER A 72 5.14 -0.46 -16.14
CA SER A 72 5.03 0.37 -14.95
C SER A 72 5.69 1.74 -15.12
N TYR A 73 6.89 1.81 -15.70
CA TYR A 73 7.58 3.08 -15.93
C TYR A 73 6.84 3.95 -16.94
N SER A 74 6.55 3.41 -18.12
CA SER A 74 5.82 4.13 -19.18
C SER A 74 4.43 4.59 -18.71
N TYR A 75 3.74 3.76 -17.93
CA TYR A 75 2.44 4.09 -17.37
C TYR A 75 2.53 5.25 -16.37
N LEU A 76 3.44 5.19 -15.40
CA LEU A 76 3.62 6.26 -14.42
C LEU A 76 4.10 7.56 -15.07
N LYS A 77 4.95 7.47 -16.11
CA LYS A 77 5.37 8.64 -16.88
C LYS A 77 4.19 9.33 -17.57
N LYS A 78 3.27 8.56 -18.14
CA LYS A 78 2.01 9.11 -18.69
C LYS A 78 1.15 9.77 -17.61
N VAL A 79 1.01 9.11 -16.46
CA VAL A 79 0.28 9.69 -15.30
C VAL A 79 0.93 10.98 -14.81
N ALA A 80 2.28 11.06 -14.84
CA ALA A 80 3.02 12.24 -14.41
C ALA A 80 2.72 13.48 -15.28
N LEU A 81 2.58 13.30 -16.60
CA LEU A 81 2.19 14.39 -17.52
C LEU A 81 0.85 15.03 -17.15
N GLU A 82 -0.09 14.22 -16.63
CA GLU A 82 -1.41 14.64 -16.19
C GLU A 82 -1.52 14.87 -14.67
N GLY A 83 -0.41 14.75 -13.92
CA GLY A 83 -0.42 14.72 -12.46
C GLY A 83 -1.03 15.97 -11.81
N HIS A 84 -0.94 17.12 -12.48
CA HIS A 84 -1.48 18.40 -12.07
C HIS A 84 -3.02 18.46 -12.12
N LEU A 85 -3.68 17.53 -12.82
CA LEU A 85 -5.14 17.46 -12.93
C LEU A 85 -5.80 16.76 -11.72
N TYR A 86 -5.01 16.25 -10.78
CA TYR A 86 -5.47 15.47 -9.63
C TYR A 86 -5.12 16.16 -8.31
N ASN A 87 -5.96 15.94 -7.29
CA ASN A 87 -5.54 16.15 -5.90
C ASN A 87 -4.36 15.24 -5.54
N GLY A 88 -3.60 15.60 -4.51
CA GLY A 88 -2.39 14.91 -4.12
C GLY A 88 -2.56 13.39 -3.93
N PHE A 89 -1.67 12.60 -4.52
CA PHE A 89 -1.68 11.15 -4.45
C PHE A 89 -0.30 10.55 -4.62
N ASN A 90 -0.20 9.27 -4.28
CA ASN A 90 0.90 8.39 -4.58
C ASN A 90 0.40 7.19 -5.35
N LEU A 91 1.21 6.67 -6.27
CA LEU A 91 0.92 5.51 -7.07
C LEU A 91 2.17 4.63 -7.17
N ILE A 92 2.04 3.38 -6.74
CA ILE A 92 3.02 2.31 -7.00
C ILE A 92 2.47 1.48 -8.15
N ALA A 93 3.30 1.20 -9.14
CA ALA A 93 3.02 0.29 -10.25
C ALA A 93 4.13 -0.75 -10.37
N ALA A 94 3.75 -2.02 -10.47
CA ALA A 94 4.66 -3.15 -10.52
C ALA A 94 4.32 -4.07 -11.69
N ASP A 95 5.34 -4.44 -12.45
CA ASP A 95 5.32 -5.57 -13.38
C ASP A 95 6.08 -6.72 -12.73
N LEU A 96 5.33 -7.70 -12.24
CA LEU A 96 5.83 -8.88 -11.55
C LEU A 96 6.07 -10.00 -12.57
N ASN A 97 7.23 -10.64 -12.54
CA ASN A 97 7.57 -11.70 -13.49
C ASN A 97 8.55 -12.72 -12.91
N THR A 98 8.16 -13.99 -12.93
CA THR A 98 8.97 -15.10 -12.37
C THR A 98 10.27 -15.39 -13.13
N THR A 99 10.40 -14.92 -14.39
CA THR A 99 11.58 -15.17 -15.23
C THR A 99 12.46 -13.95 -15.43
N LYS A 100 11.85 -12.77 -15.59
CA LYS A 100 12.55 -11.50 -15.86
C LYS A 100 12.88 -10.70 -14.60
N GLY A 101 12.31 -11.10 -13.46
CA GLY A 101 12.35 -10.35 -12.21
C GLY A 101 11.27 -9.29 -12.13
N ASP A 102 11.05 -8.80 -10.92
CA ASP A 102 10.05 -7.78 -10.63
C ASP A 102 10.57 -6.38 -10.93
N VAL A 103 9.76 -5.57 -11.59
CA VAL A 103 10.04 -4.16 -11.87
C VAL A 103 8.99 -3.32 -11.19
N ILE A 104 9.40 -2.46 -10.26
CA ILE A 104 8.49 -1.65 -9.45
C ILE A 104 8.90 -0.19 -9.54
N TYR A 105 7.94 0.67 -9.86
CA TYR A 105 8.11 2.11 -9.84
C TYR A 105 7.10 2.79 -8.90
N TYR A 106 7.52 3.92 -8.36
CA TYR A 106 6.72 4.82 -7.55
C TYR A 106 6.61 6.19 -8.21
N TYR A 107 5.45 6.82 -8.09
CA TYR A 107 5.24 8.22 -8.45
C TYR A 107 4.32 8.89 -7.42
N GLY A 108 4.67 10.11 -7.00
CA GLY A 108 3.82 10.97 -6.18
C GLY A 108 3.70 12.34 -6.83
N ASN A 109 2.48 12.80 -7.13
CA ASN A 109 2.27 14.04 -7.90
C ASN A 109 2.57 15.35 -7.12
N LYS A 110 3.03 15.23 -5.88
CA LYS A 110 3.57 16.32 -5.05
C LYS A 110 5.08 16.24 -4.85
N GLY A 111 5.74 15.23 -5.42
CA GLY A 111 7.18 15.05 -5.41
C GLY A 111 7.79 15.33 -6.77
N ASP A 112 8.88 14.63 -7.08
CA ASP A 112 9.56 14.75 -8.35
C ASP A 112 8.68 14.30 -9.53
N PRO A 113 8.79 14.96 -10.70
CA PRO A 113 7.99 14.63 -11.87
C PRO A 113 8.37 13.29 -12.51
N GLU A 114 9.56 12.76 -12.20
CA GLU A 114 10.04 11.52 -12.79
C GLU A 114 9.70 10.32 -11.88
N PRO A 115 9.12 9.22 -12.43
CA PRO A 115 8.91 8.00 -11.66
C PRO A 115 10.21 7.40 -11.12
N VAL A 116 10.17 6.95 -9.88
CA VAL A 116 11.32 6.41 -9.15
C VAL A 116 11.32 4.89 -9.20
N PHE A 117 12.40 4.28 -9.67
CA PHE A 117 12.61 2.84 -9.60
C PHE A 117 12.85 2.40 -8.15
N LEU A 118 12.13 1.37 -7.70
CA LEU A 118 12.28 0.80 -6.36
C LEU A 118 13.15 -0.44 -6.40
N ASN A 119 14.32 -0.37 -5.75
CA ASN A 119 15.18 -1.52 -5.54
C ASN A 119 14.58 -2.49 -4.50
N PRO A 120 15.02 -3.75 -4.44
CA PRO A 120 14.60 -4.67 -3.38
C PRO A 120 14.84 -4.07 -1.99
N GLY A 121 13.80 -4.00 -1.16
CA GLY A 121 13.89 -3.36 0.15
C GLY A 121 12.54 -3.21 0.86
N VAL A 122 12.59 -2.56 2.02
CA VAL A 122 11.40 -2.24 2.84
C VAL A 122 11.07 -0.76 2.69
N TYR A 123 9.93 -0.48 2.07
CA TYR A 123 9.40 0.86 1.87
C TYR A 123 8.19 1.11 2.76
N GLY A 124 8.01 2.36 3.17
CA GLY A 124 6.81 2.83 3.83
C GLY A 124 6.12 3.87 2.96
N LEU A 125 4.81 3.73 2.80
CA LEU A 125 3.98 4.74 2.16
C LEU A 125 2.74 5.02 3.03
N SER A 126 2.46 6.29 3.27
CA SER A 126 1.26 6.74 3.97
C SER A 126 0.61 7.87 3.16
N ASN A 127 0.00 8.85 3.84
CA ASN A 127 -0.57 10.02 3.20
C ASN A 127 0.48 11.12 2.95
N SER A 128 1.70 10.75 2.56
CA SER A 128 2.81 11.64 2.23
C SER A 128 3.65 11.01 1.12
N LEU A 129 4.74 11.65 0.70
CA LEU A 129 5.68 11.05 -0.24
C LEU A 129 6.32 9.77 0.33
N LEU A 130 6.89 8.97 -0.56
CA LEU A 130 7.55 7.71 -0.20
C LEU A 130 8.60 7.92 0.89
N ASP A 131 8.56 7.10 1.93
CA ASP A 131 9.50 7.11 3.04
C ASP A 131 9.64 8.45 3.80
N THR A 132 8.66 9.37 3.68
CA THR A 132 8.56 10.53 4.57
C THR A 132 8.66 10.06 6.04
N PRO A 133 9.51 10.67 6.88
CA PRO A 133 9.88 10.13 8.19
C PRO A 133 8.83 10.38 9.28
N TRP A 134 7.56 10.12 8.99
CA TRP A 134 6.50 10.05 10.00
C TRP A 134 6.84 8.94 11.00
N LYS A 135 6.80 9.24 12.30
CA LYS A 135 7.15 8.29 13.36
C LYS A 135 6.33 7.01 13.29
N LYS A 136 5.03 7.12 12.96
CA LYS A 136 4.17 5.95 12.74
C LYS A 136 4.65 5.05 11.61
N LEU A 137 5.23 5.64 10.56
CA LEU A 137 5.70 4.91 9.40
C LEU A 137 6.99 4.18 9.75
N GLN A 138 7.91 4.86 10.44
CA GLN A 138 9.14 4.25 10.92
C GLN A 138 8.85 3.12 11.93
N TYR A 139 7.91 3.33 12.84
CA TYR A 139 7.45 2.29 13.78
C TYR A 139 6.82 1.09 13.06
N GLY A 140 5.91 1.34 12.10
CA GLY A 140 5.33 0.29 11.26
C GLY A 140 6.38 -0.49 10.47
N LYS A 141 7.37 0.19 9.87
CA LYS A 141 8.50 -0.46 9.17
C LYS A 141 9.34 -1.30 10.13
N GLN A 142 9.53 -0.85 11.37
CA GLN A 142 10.25 -1.62 12.38
C GLN A 142 9.51 -2.91 12.74
N LEU A 143 8.22 -2.80 13.10
CA LEU A 143 7.37 -3.97 13.39
C LEU A 143 7.32 -4.94 12.22
N PHE A 144 7.18 -4.44 10.99
CA PHE A 144 7.22 -5.24 9.78
C PHE A 144 8.54 -6.00 9.63
N ARG A 145 9.68 -5.32 9.78
CA ARG A 145 11.00 -5.97 9.71
C ARG A 145 11.16 -7.07 10.75
N ASP A 146 10.61 -6.89 11.95
CA ASP A 146 10.69 -7.89 13.01
C ASP A 146 9.79 -9.12 12.76
N VAL A 147 8.70 -8.96 12.00
CA VAL A 147 7.93 -10.09 11.46
C VAL A 147 8.72 -10.80 10.35
N ILE A 148 9.28 -10.06 9.38
CA ILE A 148 10.04 -10.64 8.27
C ILE A 148 11.29 -11.40 8.75
N LYS A 149 12.00 -10.92 9.77
CA LYS A 149 13.14 -11.65 10.35
C LYS A 149 12.75 -13.04 10.88
N ARG A 150 11.52 -13.18 11.38
CA ARG A 150 10.98 -14.45 11.91
C ARG A 150 10.26 -15.27 10.85
N SER A 151 10.02 -14.72 9.65
CA SER A 151 9.23 -15.40 8.62
C SER A 151 9.75 -16.77 8.19
N PRO A 152 11.06 -17.09 8.20
CA PRO A 152 11.53 -18.44 7.89
C PRO A 152 11.00 -19.53 8.83
N ASP A 153 10.63 -19.16 10.06
CA ASP A 153 10.13 -20.07 11.09
C ASP A 153 8.60 -20.10 11.18
N LEU A 154 7.89 -19.30 10.36
CA LEU A 154 6.45 -19.15 10.39
C LEU A 154 5.79 -19.90 9.23
N ALA A 155 4.66 -20.55 9.50
CA ALA A 155 3.77 -20.98 8.44
C ALA A 155 3.22 -19.75 7.68
N LYS A 156 2.81 -19.93 6.42
CA LYS A 156 2.30 -18.84 5.56
C LYS A 156 1.12 -18.12 6.22
N GLU A 157 0.20 -18.88 6.80
CA GLU A 157 -0.98 -18.35 7.49
C GLU A 157 -0.60 -17.55 8.73
N GLU A 158 0.39 -18.00 9.51
CA GLU A 158 0.90 -17.30 10.69
C GLU A 158 1.59 -15.99 10.31
N LEU A 159 2.39 -16.01 9.22
CA LEU A 159 2.99 -14.80 8.66
C LEU A 159 1.91 -13.77 8.29
N VAL A 160 0.84 -14.19 7.61
CA VAL A 160 -0.29 -13.30 7.28
C VAL A 160 -0.92 -12.72 8.54
N GLN A 161 -1.15 -13.52 9.59
CA GLN A 161 -1.73 -13.03 10.85
C GLN A 161 -0.81 -12.02 11.55
N GLU A 162 0.49 -12.29 11.62
CA GLU A 162 1.46 -11.37 12.22
C GLU A 162 1.55 -10.05 11.45
N LEU A 163 1.47 -10.08 10.12
CA LEU A 163 1.42 -8.87 9.29
C LEU A 163 0.11 -8.09 9.48
N ILE A 164 -1.04 -8.78 9.60
CA ILE A 164 -2.32 -8.16 9.95
C ILE A 164 -2.26 -7.51 11.33
N LYS A 165 -1.58 -8.12 12.29
CA LYS A 165 -1.36 -7.56 13.63
C LYS A 165 -0.56 -6.26 13.58
N VAL A 166 0.49 -6.18 12.75
CA VAL A 166 1.22 -4.93 12.52
C VAL A 166 0.28 -3.84 12.00
N MET A 167 -0.54 -4.13 10.98
CA MET A 167 -1.48 -3.15 10.41
C MET A 167 -2.60 -2.73 11.36
N ASN A 168 -2.89 -3.53 12.39
CA ASN A 168 -3.90 -3.24 13.41
C ASN A 168 -3.33 -2.57 14.66
N ASN A 169 -2.04 -2.22 14.67
CA ASN A 169 -1.43 -1.47 15.76
C ASN A 169 -2.02 -0.05 15.85
N GLN A 170 -2.65 0.25 16.98
CA GLN A 170 -3.32 1.54 17.26
C GLN A 170 -2.47 2.46 18.15
N GLU A 171 -1.21 2.11 18.42
CA GLU A 171 -0.33 2.86 19.30
C GLU A 171 0.10 4.18 18.64
N PRO A 172 -0.33 5.34 19.15
CA PRO A 172 0.01 6.63 18.56
C PRO A 172 1.48 6.96 18.78
N GLN A 173 2.18 7.33 17.72
CA GLN A 173 3.59 7.71 17.74
C GLN A 173 3.73 9.23 17.82
N LEU A 174 3.47 9.80 18.99
CA LEU A 174 3.49 11.25 19.25
C LEU A 174 4.65 11.67 20.17
N PRO A 175 5.12 12.94 20.10
CA PRO A 175 4.81 13.93 19.05
C PRO A 175 5.42 13.52 17.71
N ASP A 176 4.86 13.93 16.59
CA ASP A 176 5.37 13.60 15.25
C ASP A 176 5.61 14.88 14.43
N PRO A 177 6.82 15.47 14.51
CA PRO A 177 7.12 16.76 13.86
C PRO A 177 6.90 16.76 12.35
N ALA A 178 7.07 15.61 11.68
CA ALA A 178 6.89 15.50 10.24
C ALA A 178 5.41 15.46 9.83
N ILE A 179 4.54 14.85 10.65
CA ILE A 179 3.09 14.96 10.47
C ILE A 179 2.63 16.38 10.78
N GLU A 180 3.15 16.99 11.85
CA GLU A 180 2.79 18.35 12.27
C GLU A 180 3.18 19.39 11.22
N ASP A 181 4.37 19.32 10.63
CA ASP A 181 4.79 20.26 9.58
C ASP A 181 3.94 20.14 8.30
N GLN A 182 3.69 18.91 7.82
CA GLN A 182 2.85 18.69 6.65
C GLN A 182 1.38 19.05 6.92
N GLY A 183 0.94 18.85 8.16
CA GLY A 183 -0.42 19.04 8.62
C GLY A 183 -0.70 20.42 9.24
N LYS A 184 0.25 21.35 9.26
CA LYS A 184 0.17 22.59 10.07
C LYS A 184 -1.07 23.47 9.83
N ASP A 185 -1.66 23.38 8.65
CA ASP A 185 -2.89 24.11 8.30
C ASP A 185 -4.18 23.37 8.74
N TYR A 186 -4.05 22.21 9.40
CA TYR A 186 -5.14 21.40 9.96
C TYR A 186 -5.25 21.52 11.48
N ILE A 187 -6.43 21.24 12.03
CA ILE A 187 -6.71 21.24 13.47
C ILE A 187 -5.93 20.10 14.18
N ILE A 188 -5.12 20.42 15.20
CA ILE A 188 -4.26 19.48 15.96
C ILE A 188 -4.96 18.18 16.40
N PRO A 189 -6.19 18.20 16.96
CA PRO A 189 -6.98 16.99 17.26
C PRO A 189 -7.17 16.00 16.10
N ILE A 190 -7.15 16.47 14.85
CA ILE A 190 -7.25 15.64 13.64
C ILE A 190 -5.88 15.03 13.29
N LEU A 191 -4.79 15.74 13.57
CA LEU A 191 -3.43 15.25 13.30
C LEU A 191 -3.02 14.11 14.23
N SER A 192 -3.35 14.20 15.52
CA SER A 192 -3.04 13.15 16.50
C SER A 192 -3.67 11.80 16.14
N LYS A 193 -4.87 11.83 15.53
CA LYS A 193 -5.57 10.67 15.01
C LYS A 193 -4.80 9.94 13.90
N TYR A 194 -3.99 10.65 13.12
CA TYR A 194 -3.16 10.07 12.08
C TYR A 194 -1.84 9.49 12.60
N ALA A 195 -1.52 9.56 13.89
CA ALA A 195 -0.22 9.16 14.42
C ALA A 195 -0.08 7.66 14.72
N ALA A 196 -1.11 6.84 14.45
CA ALA A 196 -1.03 5.39 14.58
C ALA A 196 -0.93 4.69 13.21
N VAL A 197 -0.43 3.45 13.19
CA VAL A 197 -0.42 2.60 11.97
C VAL A 197 -1.86 2.32 11.54
N CYS A 198 -2.71 1.92 12.49
CA CYS A 198 -4.15 1.75 12.31
C CYS A 198 -4.88 3.00 12.78
N VAL A 199 -5.42 3.78 11.84
CA VAL A 199 -6.18 4.99 12.18
C VAL A 199 -7.59 4.58 12.61
N ARG A 200 -8.01 5.06 13.79
CA ARG A 200 -9.34 4.80 14.38
C ARG A 200 -9.91 6.10 14.90
N CYS A 201 -10.99 6.59 14.27
CA CYS A 201 -11.71 7.79 14.67
C CYS A 201 -13.20 7.63 14.34
N PRO A 202 -14.10 8.38 15.00
CA PRO A 202 -15.54 8.29 14.75
C PRO A 202 -15.93 8.39 13.26
N ASP A 203 -15.33 9.33 12.52
CA ASP A 203 -15.72 9.63 11.13
C ASP A 203 -14.66 9.25 10.09
N TYR A 204 -13.53 8.67 10.50
CA TYR A 204 -12.42 8.31 9.60
C TYR A 204 -11.56 7.19 10.19
N GLY A 205 -11.14 6.23 9.36
CA GLY A 205 -10.20 5.22 9.81
C GLY A 205 -9.91 4.11 8.81
N THR A 206 -8.99 3.23 9.20
CA THR A 206 -8.55 2.08 8.41
C THR A 206 -9.64 1.00 8.36
N ARG A 207 -10.37 0.90 7.25
CA ARG A 207 -11.44 -0.11 7.10
C ARG A 207 -10.98 -1.46 6.60
N THR A 208 -9.84 -1.49 5.90
CA THR A 208 -9.33 -2.67 5.20
C THR A 208 -7.84 -2.83 5.42
N ASN A 209 -7.42 -4.08 5.60
CA ASN A 209 -6.04 -4.50 5.69
C ASN A 209 -5.79 -5.56 4.62
N THR A 210 -4.79 -5.36 3.76
CA THR A 210 -4.47 -6.31 2.69
C THR A 210 -3.02 -6.75 2.79
N VAL A 211 -2.81 -8.06 2.74
CA VAL A 211 -1.50 -8.72 2.65
C VAL A 211 -1.43 -9.43 1.30
N ILE A 212 -0.45 -9.08 0.48
CA ILE A 212 -0.13 -9.79 -0.75
C ILE A 212 1.24 -10.43 -0.55
N LEU A 213 1.28 -11.76 -0.58
CA LEU A 213 2.51 -12.56 -0.58
C LEU A 213 2.68 -13.19 -1.96
N ILE A 214 3.90 -13.12 -2.50
CA ILE A 214 4.28 -13.76 -3.76
C ILE A 214 5.53 -14.58 -3.49
N ASP A 215 5.51 -15.87 -3.81
CA ASP A 215 6.68 -16.74 -3.71
C ASP A 215 7.52 -16.76 -5.00
N ALA A 216 8.68 -17.40 -4.94
CA ALA A 216 9.63 -17.46 -6.05
C ALA A 216 9.06 -18.19 -7.28
N GLU A 217 8.07 -19.07 -7.07
CA GLU A 217 7.35 -19.79 -8.12
C GLU A 217 6.17 -18.99 -8.70
N GLY A 218 5.94 -17.77 -8.21
CA GLY A 218 4.87 -16.87 -8.64
C GLY A 218 3.49 -17.24 -8.11
N HIS A 219 3.39 -18.01 -7.02
CA HIS A 219 2.11 -18.18 -6.33
C HIS A 219 1.81 -16.97 -5.47
N VAL A 220 0.68 -16.35 -5.79
CA VAL A 220 0.14 -15.20 -5.07
C VAL A 220 -0.83 -15.70 -4.00
N THR A 221 -0.66 -15.19 -2.79
CA THR A 221 -1.65 -15.24 -1.71
C THR A 221 -2.09 -13.82 -1.40
N PHE A 222 -3.33 -13.50 -1.75
CA PHE A 222 -3.96 -12.21 -1.49
C PHE A 222 -4.95 -12.40 -0.33
N THR A 223 -4.65 -11.85 0.83
CA THR A 223 -5.54 -11.88 1.99
C THR A 223 -5.99 -10.47 2.31
N GLU A 224 -7.31 -10.27 2.31
CA GLU A 224 -7.94 -9.02 2.70
C GLU A 224 -8.79 -9.24 3.95
N ARG A 225 -8.63 -8.36 4.94
CA ARG A 225 -9.47 -8.28 6.13
C ARG A 225 -10.17 -6.92 6.12
N THR A 226 -11.49 -6.94 5.98
CA THR A 226 -12.33 -5.74 5.81
C THR A 226 -13.39 -5.66 6.92
N MET A 227 -13.58 -4.45 7.45
CA MET A 227 -14.58 -4.11 8.46
C MET A 227 -15.99 -4.12 7.87
N LEU A 228 -16.91 -4.84 8.49
CA LEU A 228 -18.31 -4.94 8.05
C LEU A 228 -19.12 -3.80 8.65
N ASN A 229 -19.95 -3.13 7.84
CA ASN A 229 -20.88 -2.08 8.28
C ASN A 229 -20.26 -0.96 9.15
N ALA A 230 -18.95 -0.69 8.98
CA ALA A 230 -18.18 0.21 9.83
C ALA A 230 -18.19 -0.14 11.34
N ASP A 231 -18.49 -1.40 11.67
CA ASP A 231 -18.44 -1.95 13.02
C ASP A 231 -17.02 -2.47 13.30
N VAL A 232 -16.35 -1.86 14.27
CA VAL A 232 -14.96 -2.17 14.63
C VAL A 232 -14.76 -3.58 15.17
N ASP A 233 -15.82 -4.26 15.58
CA ASP A 233 -15.78 -5.62 16.13
C ASP A 233 -16.13 -6.67 15.07
N GLN A 234 -16.69 -6.27 13.92
CA GLN A 234 -17.08 -7.20 12.86
C GLN A 234 -16.14 -7.13 11.66
N TRP A 235 -15.42 -8.22 11.44
CA TRP A 235 -14.44 -8.34 10.37
C TRP A 235 -14.75 -9.54 9.48
N LYS A 236 -14.62 -9.35 8.17
CA LYS A 236 -14.57 -10.43 7.20
C LYS A 236 -13.16 -10.55 6.66
N THR A 237 -12.60 -11.75 6.72
CA THR A 237 -11.33 -12.08 6.06
C THR A 237 -11.63 -12.92 4.82
N SER A 238 -10.98 -12.61 3.71
CA SER A 238 -11.08 -13.34 2.45
C SER A 238 -9.69 -13.55 1.89
N THR A 239 -9.40 -14.78 1.47
CA THR A 239 -8.10 -15.15 0.89
C THR A 239 -8.31 -15.71 -0.50
N TYR A 240 -7.55 -15.18 -1.46
CA TYR A 240 -7.52 -15.63 -2.84
C TYR A 240 -6.10 -16.10 -3.18
N GLN A 241 -6.00 -17.25 -3.83
CA GLN A 241 -4.73 -17.82 -4.25
C GLN A 241 -4.77 -18.08 -5.75
N PHE A 242 -3.69 -17.70 -6.43
CA PHE A 242 -3.52 -17.94 -7.86
C PHE A 242 -2.05 -17.94 -8.24
N LYS A 243 -1.74 -18.42 -9.44
CA LYS A 243 -0.39 -18.38 -10.00
C LYS A 243 -0.28 -17.28 -11.05
N LEU A 244 0.82 -16.54 -11.05
CA LEU A 244 1.15 -15.59 -12.10
C LEU A 244 1.30 -16.32 -13.46
N GLN A 245 0.81 -15.68 -14.51
CA GLN A 245 0.81 -16.15 -15.91
C GLN A 245 1.82 -15.31 -16.71
N THR A 246 3.08 -15.31 -16.26
CA THR A 246 4.12 -14.35 -16.68
C THR A 246 5.39 -15.02 -17.12
#